data_AF-A0A9W4PIY5-F1
#
_entry.id   AF-A0A9W4PIY5-F1
#
_cell.length_a   1.000
_cell.length_b   1.000
_cell.length_c   1.000
_cell.angle_alpha   90.00
_cell.angle_beta   90.00
_cell.angle_gamma   90.00
#
_symmetry.space_group_name_H-M   'P 1'
#
loop_
_entity.id
_entity.type
_entity.pdbx_description
1 polymer ?
#
loop_
_entity_poly.entity_id
_entity_poly.type
_entity_poly.pdbx_seq_one_letter_code
_entity_poly.pdbx_strand_id
1 'polypeptide(L)'
;MYEEFKDKKLMRNTDYAPFNEAMCVNTTTKNIFNEEFIKTRAIGHHELVENYIDKVINPLKNLFNKDYECIVLWFGEDMFCQMNLLTILAYLEQADYSGRVFLNSFSEDEFKVRQTELKTRQLFNCI
;
A
#
# COMPACT_ATOMS: atom_id res chain seq x y z
N MET A 1 14.65 -2.40 -3.82
CA MET A 1 13.49 -2.10 -4.67
C MET A 1 13.08 -0.63 -4.63
N TYR A 2 12.52 -0.10 -3.53
CA TYR A 2 12.11 1.32 -3.44
C TYR A 2 13.23 2.31 -3.80
N GLU A 3 14.41 2.17 -3.18
CA GLU A 3 15.55 3.05 -3.47
C GLU A 3 16.02 2.96 -4.93
N GLU A 4 15.96 1.78 -5.55
CA GLU A 4 16.31 1.63 -6.97
C GLU A 4 15.34 2.34 -7.92
N PHE A 5 14.04 2.37 -7.61
CA PHE A 5 13.05 3.12 -8.39
C PHE A 5 13.25 4.64 -8.24
N LYS A 6 13.52 5.07 -7.02
CA LYS A 6 13.76 6.48 -6.68
C LYS A 6 15.03 7.03 -7.33
N ASP A 7 16.13 6.29 -7.26
CA ASP A 7 17.43 6.71 -7.78
C ASP A 7 17.49 6.70 -9.30
N LYS A 8 16.81 5.75 -9.96
CA LYS A 8 16.81 5.65 -11.42
C LYS A 8 15.85 6.61 -12.12
N LYS A 9 15.01 7.36 -11.40
CA LYS A 9 13.98 8.28 -11.95
C LYS A 9 13.27 7.67 -13.17
N LEU A 10 12.88 6.40 -13.06
CA LEU A 10 12.36 5.62 -14.20
C LEU A 10 11.09 6.23 -14.79
N MET A 11 10.38 7.08 -14.04
CA MET A 11 9.29 7.92 -14.54
C MET A 11 9.47 9.38 -14.13
N ARG A 12 9.45 10.30 -15.10
CA ARG A 12 9.50 11.75 -14.83
C ARG A 12 8.13 12.17 -14.29
N ASN A 13 8.12 12.87 -13.15
CA ASN A 13 6.94 13.46 -12.48
C ASN A 13 6.01 12.47 -11.72
N THR A 14 6.57 11.46 -11.05
CA THR A 14 5.84 10.53 -10.19
C THR A 14 6.35 10.53 -8.75
N ASP A 15 5.44 10.40 -7.79
CA ASP A 15 5.76 10.20 -6.37
C ASP A 15 5.91 8.70 -6.05
N TYR A 16 6.83 8.37 -5.16
CA TYR A 16 7.06 6.99 -4.70
C TYR A 16 6.88 6.92 -3.18
N ALA A 17 6.09 5.96 -2.73
CA ALA A 17 5.84 5.73 -1.32
C ALA A 17 6.03 4.24 -0.97
N PRO A 18 6.90 3.89 -0.02
CA PRO A 18 7.00 2.53 0.49
C PRO A 18 5.89 2.26 1.52
N PHE A 19 5.33 1.05 1.51
CA PHE A 19 4.42 0.60 2.56
C PHE A 19 5.16 -0.33 3.53
N ASN A 20 5.73 0.26 4.58
CA ASN A 20 6.65 -0.41 5.52
C ASN A 20 5.93 -1.16 6.65
N GLU A 21 4.94 -1.98 6.30
CA GLU A 21 4.09 -2.67 7.26
C GLU A 21 4.09 -4.19 7.01
N ALA A 22 3.76 -4.97 8.03
CA ALA A 22 3.51 -6.40 7.90
C ALA A 22 2.05 -6.69 8.31
N MET A 23 1.11 -6.52 7.38
CA MET A 23 -0.32 -6.66 7.67
C MET A 23 -0.77 -8.09 7.97
N CYS A 24 0.08 -9.08 7.75
CA CYS A 24 -0.15 -10.48 8.13
C CYS A 24 0.09 -10.76 9.63
N VAL A 25 0.69 -9.82 10.37
CA VAL A 25 0.90 -9.94 11.82
C VAL A 25 0.05 -8.91 12.55
N ASN A 26 -0.36 -9.22 13.77
CA ASN A 26 -1.14 -8.36 14.66
C ASN A 26 -2.54 -8.01 14.15
N THR A 27 -3.39 -7.53 15.07
CA THR A 27 -4.76 -7.14 14.76
C THR A 27 -4.83 -5.89 13.88
N THR A 28 -5.90 -5.76 13.11
CA THR A 28 -6.25 -4.58 12.32
C THR A 28 -7.66 -4.12 12.67
N THR A 29 -7.99 -2.88 12.32
CA THR A 29 -9.34 -2.33 12.46
C THR A 29 -10.03 -2.23 11.10
N LYS A 30 -11.33 -1.94 11.11
CA LYS A 30 -12.13 -1.82 9.89
C LYS A 30 -11.70 -0.62 9.02
N ASN A 31 -11.48 0.54 9.65
CA ASN A 31 -11.18 1.79 8.94
C ASN A 31 -9.66 1.92 8.80
N ILE A 32 -9.14 1.76 7.59
CA ILE A 32 -7.69 1.69 7.36
C ILE A 32 -7.06 3.08 7.52
N PHE A 33 -5.90 3.13 8.19
CA PHE A 33 -5.11 4.34 8.47
C PHE A 33 -5.77 5.43 9.33
N ASN A 34 -6.92 5.17 9.95
CA ASN A 34 -7.47 6.09 10.96
C ASN A 34 -6.67 6.03 12.28
N GLU A 35 -6.97 6.92 13.23
CA GLU A 35 -6.27 6.94 14.52
C GLU A 35 -6.34 5.61 15.29
N GLU A 36 -7.48 4.93 15.23
CA GLU A 36 -7.69 3.64 15.90
C GLU A 36 -6.83 2.53 15.28
N PHE A 37 -6.75 2.50 13.95
CA PHE A 37 -5.86 1.63 13.19
C PHE A 37 -4.42 1.86 13.62
N ILE A 38 -3.96 3.11 13.57
CA ILE A 38 -2.58 3.49 13.93
C ILE A 38 -2.24 3.04 15.36
N LYS A 39 -3.12 3.32 16.33
CA LYS A 39 -2.92 2.89 17.73
C LYS A 39 -2.91 1.37 17.86
N THR A 40 -3.84 0.67 17.22
CA THR A 40 -3.92 -0.80 17.25
C THR A 40 -2.65 -1.44 16.69
N ARG A 41 -2.15 -0.93 15.57
CA ARG A 41 -0.94 -1.44 14.94
C ARG A 41 0.31 -1.15 15.76
N ALA A 42 0.46 0.07 16.30
CA ALA A 42 1.58 0.42 17.17
C ALA A 42 1.65 -0.48 18.42
N ILE A 43 0.50 -0.72 19.06
CA ILE A 43 0.40 -1.62 20.23
C ILE A 43 0.80 -3.05 19.85
N GLY A 44 0.31 -3.57 18.72
CA GLY A 44 0.63 -4.92 18.26
C GLY A 44 2.13 -5.13 17.99
N HIS A 45 2.83 -4.08 17.54
CA HIS A 45 4.28 -4.11 17.32
C HIS A 45 5.10 -3.76 18.57
N HIS A 46 4.45 -3.46 19.70
CA HIS A 46 5.11 -2.96 20.91
C HIS A 46 5.95 -1.67 20.66
N GLU A 47 5.49 -0.81 19.75
CA GLU A 47 6.14 0.45 19.40
C GLU A 47 5.32 1.65 19.90
N LEU A 48 5.99 2.80 20.07
CA LEU A 48 5.30 4.07 20.30
C LEU A 48 4.50 4.46 19.05
N VAL A 49 3.35 5.11 19.25
CA VAL A 49 2.47 5.56 18.16
C VAL A 49 3.21 6.47 17.19
N GLU A 50 4.06 7.35 17.70
CA GLU A 50 4.87 8.29 16.93
C GLU A 50 5.85 7.55 16.01
N ASN A 51 6.51 6.51 16.53
CA ASN A 51 7.43 5.69 15.74
C ASN A 51 6.70 4.96 14.60
N TYR A 52 5.50 4.45 14.88
CA TYR A 52 4.66 3.82 13.87
C TYR A 52 4.25 4.81 12.78
N ILE A 53 3.82 6.01 13.18
CA ILE A 53 3.48 7.10 12.24
C ILE A 53 4.68 7.43 11.36
N ASP A 54 5.86 7.60 11.93
CA ASP A 54 7.07 7.96 11.19
C ASP A 54 7.49 6.88 10.19
N LYS A 55 7.36 5.61 10.58
CA LYS A 55 7.75 4.46 9.77
C LYS A 55 6.76 4.11 8.67
N VAL A 56 5.45 4.21 8.94
CA VAL A 56 4.39 3.67 8.07
C VAL A 56 3.52 4.76 7.46
N ILE A 57 3.04 5.71 8.26
CA ILE A 57 2.05 6.71 7.83
C ILE A 57 2.71 7.87 7.09
N ASN A 58 3.83 8.38 7.59
CA ASN A 58 4.55 9.50 6.99
C ASN A 58 5.01 9.22 5.56
N PRO A 59 5.56 8.05 5.22
CA PRO A 59 5.92 7.73 3.84
C PRO A 59 4.72 7.71 2.88
N LEU A 60 3.51 7.40 3.39
CA LEU A 60 2.27 7.38 2.63
C LEU A 60 1.56 8.75 2.57
N LYS A 61 2.08 9.82 3.18
CA LYS A 61 1.42 11.15 3.21
C LYS A 61 0.94 11.63 1.85
N ASN A 62 1.71 11.39 0.80
CA ASN A 62 1.32 11.83 -0.53
C ASN A 62 0.09 11.07 -1.06
N LEU A 63 -0.08 9.79 -0.70
CA LEU A 63 -1.27 9.00 -1.05
C LEU A 63 -2.55 9.60 -0.45
N PHE A 64 -2.45 10.21 0.74
CA PHE A 64 -3.60 10.75 1.47
C PHE A 64 -3.95 12.18 1.06
N ASN A 65 -2.97 12.96 0.59
CA ASN A 65 -3.08 14.41 0.44
C ASN A 65 -3.01 14.90 -1.01
N LYS A 66 -2.81 14.01 -1.98
CA LYS A 66 -2.76 14.36 -3.41
C LYS A 66 -3.79 13.57 -4.20
N ASP A 67 -4.37 14.23 -5.19
CA ASP A 67 -5.26 13.60 -6.16
C ASP A 67 -4.43 13.03 -7.30
N TYR A 68 -4.32 11.70 -7.34
CA TYR A 68 -3.67 11.00 -8.46
C TYR A 68 -4.71 10.51 -9.46
N GLU A 69 -4.44 10.69 -10.75
CA GLU A 69 -5.23 10.05 -11.81
C GLU A 69 -4.90 8.55 -11.94
N CYS A 70 -3.72 8.14 -11.46
CA CYS A 70 -3.18 6.80 -11.62
C CYS A 70 -2.31 6.42 -10.41
N ILE A 71 -2.56 5.24 -9.85
CA ILE A 71 -1.73 4.61 -8.83
C ILE A 71 -1.18 3.30 -9.41
N VAL A 72 0.14 3.08 -9.26
CA VAL A 72 0.79 1.84 -9.66
C VAL A 72 1.32 1.13 -8.40
N LEU A 73 0.72 -0.01 -8.08
CA LEU A 73 1.06 -0.86 -6.96
C LEU A 73 2.12 -1.87 -7.39
N TRP A 74 3.17 -2.00 -6.58
CA TRP A 74 4.28 -2.93 -6.81
C TRP A 74 4.36 -3.89 -5.63
N PHE A 75 3.89 -5.13 -5.82
CA PHE A 75 3.87 -6.13 -4.77
C PHE A 75 4.27 -7.49 -5.33
N GLY A 76 5.11 -8.21 -4.60
CA GLY A 76 5.48 -9.59 -4.94
C GLY A 76 4.32 -10.56 -4.74
N GLU A 77 4.52 -11.79 -5.17
CA GLU A 77 3.53 -12.88 -5.05
C GLU A 77 3.59 -13.61 -3.69
N ASP A 78 4.51 -13.22 -2.81
CA ASP A 78 4.61 -13.78 -1.45
C ASP A 78 3.45 -13.33 -0.53
N MET A 79 3.22 -14.11 0.53
CA MET A 79 2.11 -13.89 1.46
C MET A 79 2.15 -12.52 2.16
N PHE A 80 3.33 -12.01 2.50
CA PHE A 80 3.47 -10.72 3.17
C PHE A 80 3.03 -9.59 2.23
N CYS A 81 3.49 -9.62 0.99
CA CYS A 81 3.13 -8.69 -0.06
C CYS A 81 1.62 -8.73 -0.37
N GLN A 82 1.01 -9.90 -0.43
CA GLN A 82 -0.42 -10.03 -0.71
C GLN A 82 -1.31 -9.40 0.37
N MET A 83 -0.98 -9.57 1.65
CA MET A 83 -1.75 -8.94 2.75
C MET A 83 -1.61 -7.41 2.75
N ASN A 84 -0.42 -6.93 2.42
CA ASN A 84 -0.18 -5.50 2.27
C ASN A 84 -0.93 -4.91 1.06
N LEU A 85 -0.93 -5.62 -0.07
CA LEU A 85 -1.71 -5.26 -1.26
C LEU A 85 -3.20 -5.13 -0.91
N LEU A 86 -3.78 -6.14 -0.25
CA LEU A 86 -5.20 -6.12 0.17
C LEU A 86 -5.51 -4.92 1.05
N THR A 87 -4.61 -4.54 1.95
CA THR A 87 -4.78 -3.38 2.84
C THR A 87 -4.82 -2.07 2.05
N ILE A 88 -3.94 -1.89 1.07
CA ILE A 88 -3.97 -0.71 0.21
C ILE A 88 -5.22 -0.68 -0.66
N LEU A 89 -5.63 -1.82 -1.22
CA LEU A 89 -6.87 -1.90 -2.02
C LEU A 89 -8.11 -1.56 -1.18
N ALA A 90 -8.19 -2.08 0.05
CA ALA A 90 -9.27 -1.76 0.98
C ALA A 90 -9.28 -0.27 1.33
N TYR A 91 -8.11 0.33 1.56
CA TYR A 91 -8.00 1.76 1.78
C TYR A 91 -8.48 2.59 0.58
N LEU A 92 -8.05 2.24 -0.64
CA LEU A 92 -8.46 2.95 -1.86
C LEU A 92 -9.97 2.88 -2.09
N GLU A 93 -10.61 1.76 -1.74
CA GLU A 93 -12.07 1.65 -1.79
C GLU A 93 -12.75 2.49 -0.71
N GLN A 94 -12.25 2.48 0.54
CA GLN A 94 -12.77 3.32 1.63
C GLN A 94 -12.63 4.82 1.36
N ALA A 95 -11.60 5.22 0.61
CA ALA A 95 -11.37 6.59 0.17
C ALA A 95 -12.17 7.00 -1.08
N ASP A 96 -12.99 6.10 -1.65
CA ASP A 96 -13.69 6.28 -2.94
C ASP A 96 -12.74 6.74 -4.07
N TYR A 97 -11.54 6.15 -4.11
CA TYR A 97 -10.56 6.48 -5.14
C TYR A 97 -11.08 6.07 -6.53
N SER A 98 -11.22 7.06 -7.41
CA SER A 98 -11.82 6.93 -8.74
C SER A 98 -10.81 6.90 -9.89
N GLY A 99 -9.53 7.09 -9.60
CA GLY A 99 -8.46 6.99 -10.59
C GLY A 99 -8.17 5.54 -11.00
N ARG A 100 -7.23 5.38 -11.94
CA ARG A 100 -6.80 4.05 -12.38
C ARG A 100 -5.84 3.41 -11.38
N VAL A 101 -5.94 2.11 -11.21
CA VAL A 101 -5.02 1.32 -10.37
C VAL A 101 -4.40 0.22 -11.21
N PHE A 102 -3.07 0.19 -11.29
CA PHE A 102 -2.33 -0.90 -11.92
C PHE A 102 -1.59 -1.68 -10.85
N LEU A 103 -1.65 -3.00 -10.91
CA LEU A 103 -0.81 -3.89 -10.13
C LEU A 103 0.30 -4.46 -11.00
N ASN A 104 1.53 -4.24 -10.57
CA ASN A 104 2.72 -4.90 -11.08
C ASN A 104 3.10 -6.00 -10.09
N SER A 105 2.84 -7.25 -10.46
CA SER A 105 3.31 -8.43 -9.73
C SER A 105 4.61 -8.97 -10.33
N PHE A 106 5.44 -9.56 -9.49
CA PHE A 106 6.68 -10.22 -9.90
C PHE A 106 6.91 -11.44 -9.01
N SER A 107 7.44 -12.50 -9.61
CA SER A 107 7.92 -13.69 -8.90
C SER A 107 9.45 -13.60 -8.78
N GLU A 108 10.03 -14.07 -7.67
CA GLU A 108 11.48 -14.10 -7.50
C GLU A 108 12.17 -15.01 -8.53
N ASP A 109 11.44 -16.01 -9.03
CA ASP A 109 11.93 -17.00 -10.00
C ASP A 109 11.84 -16.54 -11.45
N GLU A 110 11.05 -15.51 -11.74
CA GLU A 110 10.87 -14.97 -13.09
C GLU A 110 11.21 -13.48 -13.13
N PHE A 111 12.21 -13.08 -13.93
CA PHE A 111 12.52 -11.67 -14.23
C PHE A 111 11.41 -10.93 -15.01
N LYS A 112 10.16 -11.42 -14.96
CA LYS A 112 9.01 -10.86 -15.66
C LYS A 112 8.08 -10.17 -14.67
N VAL A 113 7.79 -8.90 -14.96
CA VAL A 113 6.74 -8.15 -14.28
C VAL A 113 5.44 -8.37 -15.04
N ARG A 114 4.39 -8.83 -14.35
CA ARG A 114 3.04 -8.89 -14.89
C ARG A 114 2.28 -7.64 -14.44
N GLN A 115 1.86 -6.82 -15.39
CA GLN A 115 0.99 -5.69 -15.11
C GLN A 115 -0.48 -6.07 -15.31
N THR A 116 -1.36 -5.65 -14.41
CA THR A 116 -2.81 -5.85 -14.52
C THR A 116 -3.52 -4.59 -14.04
N GLU A 117 -4.49 -4.08 -14.82
CA GLU A 117 -5.36 -3.00 -14.38
C GLU A 117 -6.45 -3.56 -13.45
N LEU A 118 -6.58 -2.97 -12.27
CA LEU A 118 -7.54 -3.36 -11.24
C LEU A 118 -8.76 -2.44 -11.29
N LYS A 119 -9.95 -3.03 -11.20
CA LYS A 119 -11.21 -2.28 -11.03
C LYS A 119 -11.54 -2.20 -9.54
N THR A 120 -11.38 -1.02 -8.94
CA THR A 120 -11.53 -0.81 -7.50
C THR A 120 -12.96 -0.98 -6.99
N ARG A 121 -13.99 -0.60 -7.78
CA ARG A 121 -15.41 -0.56 -7.37
C ARG A 121 -16.12 -1.92 -7.15
N GLN A 122 -15.41 -3.03 -7.12
CA GLN A 122 -16.01 -4.37 -6.98
C GLN A 122 -15.20 -5.32 -6.09
N LEU A 123 -14.12 -4.86 -5.44
CA LEU A 123 -13.17 -5.76 -4.79
C LEU A 123 -13.73 -6.38 -3.50
N PHE A 124 -14.52 -5.66 -2.72
CA PHE A 124 -15.01 -6.15 -1.42
C PHE A 124 -16.53 -6.30 -1.34
N ASN A 125 -17.26 -6.11 -2.44
CA ASN A 125 -18.71 -6.37 -2.54
C ASN A 125 -19.07 -7.88 -2.56
N CYS A 126 -18.08 -8.77 -2.41
CA CYS A 126 -18.25 -10.22 -2.43
C CYS A 126 -17.91 -10.91 -1.08
N ILE A 127 -17.74 -10.15 0.00
CA ILE A 127 -17.48 -10.69 1.35
C ILE A 127 -18.68 -10.42 2.26
#